data_AF-A0A3D0NGF1-F1
#
_entry.id   AF-A0A3D0NGF1-F1
#
_cell.length_a   1.000
_cell.length_b   1.000
_cell.length_c   1.000
_cell.angle_alpha   90.00
_cell.angle_beta   90.00
_cell.angle_gamma   90.00
#
_symmetry.space_group_name_H-M   'P 1'
#
loop_
_entity.id
_entity.type
_entity.pdbx_description
1 polymer ?
#
loop_
_entity_poly.entity_id
_entity_poly.type
_entity_poly.pdbx_seq_one_letter_code
_entity_poly.pdbx_strand_id
1 'polypeptide(L)' 'MPGLGYLNTPWPAEDGGPARLQVPNGAAGLGLGPAERLQARAVTRLMSTMTVLGAPGEVYLLTHSAIRARLGLPTSCRV' A
#
# COMPACT_ATOMS: atom_id res chain seq x y z
N MET A 1 14.26 9.80 12.10
CA MET A 1 13.01 10.24 12.75
C MET A 1 11.95 10.34 11.66
N PRO A 2 10.89 9.52 11.65
CA PRO A 2 9.74 9.80 10.80
C PRO A 2 9.21 11.19 11.18
N GLY A 3 8.90 12.04 10.20
CA GLY A 3 8.26 13.34 10.46
C GLY A 3 6.94 13.13 11.19
N LEU A 4 6.61 14.00 12.14
CA LEU A 4 5.50 13.92 13.11
C LEU A 4 4.07 13.73 12.55
N GLY A 5 3.90 13.45 11.26
CA GLY A 5 2.63 13.19 10.59
C GLY A 5 2.56 11.91 9.76
N TYR A 6 3.63 11.10 9.69
CA TYR A 6 3.65 9.85 8.92
C TYR A 6 3.61 8.64 9.82
N LEU A 7 2.87 7.61 9.38
CA LEU A 7 2.88 6.31 10.04
C LEU A 7 4.31 5.78 10.12
N ASN A 8 4.69 5.25 11.28
CA ASN A 8 5.98 4.59 11.48
C ASN A 8 5.96 3.21 10.82
N THR A 9 6.13 3.19 9.50
CA THR A 9 6.10 1.99 8.66
C THR A 9 7.34 1.95 7.77
N PRO A 10 7.85 0.75 7.42
CA PRO A 10 8.87 0.62 6.37
C PRO A 10 8.37 1.14 5.02
N TRP A 11 7.05 1.19 4.77
CA TRP A 11 6.48 1.68 3.53
C TRP A 11 5.54 2.86 3.81
N PRO A 12 6.05 4.07 4.05
CA PRO A 12 5.19 5.24 4.09
C PRO A 12 4.46 5.33 2.75
N ALA A 13 3.15 5.59 2.75
CA ALA A 13 2.35 5.62 1.53
C ALA A 13 2.80 6.70 0.52
N GLU A 14 3.64 7.64 0.95
CA GLU A 14 4.44 8.47 0.05
C GLU A 14 5.71 7.74 -0.36
N ASP A 15 6.02 7.75 -1.66
CA ASP A 15 7.11 7.07 -2.37
C ASP A 15 8.57 7.20 -1.77
N GLY A 16 8.79 7.07 -0.47
CA GLY A 16 10.12 7.01 0.15
C GLY A 16 10.88 8.34 0.21
N GLY A 17 10.20 9.49 0.25
CA GLY A 17 10.81 10.82 0.35
C GLY A 17 10.75 11.65 -0.94
N PRO A 18 11.44 12.82 -1.01
CA PRO A 18 11.27 13.79 -2.11
C PRO A 18 11.53 13.24 -3.51
N ALA A 19 12.41 12.24 -3.60
CA ALA A 19 12.81 11.60 -4.87
C ALA A 19 11.84 10.52 -5.35
N ARG A 20 10.82 10.16 -4.57
CA ARG A 20 9.77 9.20 -4.93
C ARG A 20 10.28 7.83 -5.39
N LEU A 21 11.31 7.30 -4.73
CA LEU A 21 12.00 6.08 -5.15
C LEU A 21 11.35 4.76 -4.71
N GLN A 22 10.20 4.78 -4.04
CA GLN A 22 9.50 3.58 -3.55
C GLN A 22 10.43 2.62 -2.80
N VAL A 23 11.36 3.16 -2.01
CA VAL A 23 12.27 2.38 -1.17
C VAL A 23 11.76 2.33 0.26
N PRO A 24 11.91 1.19 0.94
CA PRO A 24 11.43 1.09 2.30
C PRO A 24 12.30 1.94 3.23
N ASN A 25 11.64 2.74 4.06
CA ASN A 25 12.29 3.64 4.99
C ASN A 25 13.03 2.86 6.09
N GLY A 26 14.34 3.10 6.20
CA GLY A 26 15.17 2.51 7.27
C GLY A 26 15.35 0.99 7.20
N ALA A 27 14.99 0.34 6.09
CA ALA A 27 15.13 -1.11 5.91
C ALA A 27 15.79 -1.46 4.57
N ALA A 28 16.51 -2.58 4.53
CA ALA A 28 17.28 -3.05 3.37
C ALA A 28 16.42 -3.63 2.23
N GLY A 29 15.14 -3.26 2.12
CA GLY A 29 14.22 -3.91 1.19
C GLY A 29 13.89 -5.34 1.62
N LEU A 30 13.70 -6.22 0.64
CA LEU A 30 13.42 -7.64 0.86
C LEU A 30 14.67 -8.45 1.24
N GLY A 31 15.88 -7.87 1.18
CA GLY A 31 17.12 -8.51 1.64
C GLY A 31 17.55 -9.74 0.84
N LEU A 32 17.13 -9.87 -0.43
CA LEU A 32 17.36 -11.07 -1.24
C LEU A 32 18.86 -11.28 -1.56
N GLY A 33 19.37 -12.47 -1.27
CA GLY A 33 20.70 -12.92 -1.67
C GLY A 33 20.79 -13.40 -3.13
N PRO A 34 22.00 -13.65 -3.68
CA PRO A 34 22.21 -13.95 -5.11
C PRO A 34 21.46 -15.18 -5.64
N ALA A 35 21.13 -16.13 -4.77
CA ALA A 35 20.42 -17.37 -5.13
C ALA A 35 18.97 -17.41 -4.60
N GLU A 36 18.52 -16.37 -3.90
CA GLU A 36 17.18 -16.33 -3.34
C GLU A 36 16.16 -15.88 -4.38
N ARG A 37 14.97 -16.49 -4.34
CA ARG A 37 13.87 -16.16 -5.23
C ARG A 37 12.67 -15.73 -4.41
N LEU A 38 12.09 -14.60 -4.79
CA LEU A 38 10.83 -14.15 -4.23
C LEU A 38 9.69 -15.03 -4.76
N GLN A 39 8.80 -15.45 -3.86
CA GLN A 39 7.50 -15.98 -4.22
C GLN A 39 6.44 -14.97 -3.81
N ALA A 40 5.55 -14.65 -4.74
CA ALA A 40 4.42 -13.77 -4.47
C ALA A 40 3.13 -14.55 -4.69
N ARG A 41 2.20 -14.42 -3.73
CA ARG A 41 0.83 -14.89 -3.90
C ARG A 41 -0.07 -13.68 -4.06
N ALA A 42 -0.66 -13.53 -5.23
CA ALA A 42 -1.62 -12.47 -5.51
C ALA A 42 -3.04 -13.05 -5.50
N VAL A 43 -3.97 -12.31 -4.93
CA VAL A 43 -5.41 -12.58 -5.07
C VAL A 43 -6.03 -11.33 -5.67
N THR A 44 -6.75 -11.48 -6.77
CA THR A 44 -7.41 -10.35 -7.42
C THR A 44 -8.66 -9.96 -6.61
N ARG A 45 -8.76 -8.68 -6.27
CA ARG A 45 -9.97 -8.09 -5.66
C ARG A 45 -10.52 -7.02 -6.58
N LEU A 46 -11.83 -7.08 -6.81
CA LEU A 46 -12.52 -6.12 -7.67
C LEU A 46 -12.56 -4.75 -6.98
N MET A 47 -12.29 -3.69 -7.73
CA MET A 47 -12.45 -2.30 -7.28
C MET A 47 -11.56 -1.89 -6.10
N SER A 48 -10.43 -2.57 -5.92
CA SER A 48 -9.39 -2.17 -4.98
C SER A 48 -8.53 -1.07 -5.58
N THR A 49 -8.31 0.01 -4.84
CA THR A 49 -7.59 1.20 -5.35
C THR A 49 -6.33 1.52 -4.55
N MET A 50 -6.27 1.18 -3.27
CA MET A 50 -5.13 1.51 -2.41
C MET A 50 -5.02 0.50 -1.26
N THR A 51 -3.78 0.22 -0.86
CA THR A 51 -3.47 -0.52 0.37
C THR A 51 -2.84 0.43 1.37
N VAL A 52 -3.31 0.43 2.61
CA VAL A 52 -2.79 1.25 3.70
C VAL A 52 -2.29 0.35 4.81
N LEU A 53 -1.14 0.69 5.39
CA LEU A 53 -0.59 -0.03 6.54
C LEU A 53 -1.14 0.56 7.83
N GLY A 54 -1.34 -0.28 8.85
CA GLY A 54 -1.77 0.13 10.19
C GLY A 54 -0.69 -0.15 11.23
N ALA A 55 -1.07 -0.75 12.37
CA ALA A 55 -0.10 -1.30 13.31
C ALA A 55 0.74 -2.43 12.66
N PRO A 56 1.87 -2.86 13.24
CA PRO A 56 2.69 -3.92 12.67
C PRO A 56 1.88 -5.19 12.35
N GLY A 57 1.87 -5.60 11.07
CA GLY A 57 1.10 -6.75 10.57
C GLY A 57 -0.28 -6.41 10.01
N GLU A 58 -0.78 -5.20 10.21
CA GLU A 58 -2.07 -4.76 9.70
C GLU A 58 -1.96 -4.17 8.29
N VAL A 59 -2.80 -4.71 7.40
CA VAL A 59 -2.90 -4.27 6.01
C VAL A 59 -4.37 -4.07 5.67
N TYR A 60 -4.71 -2.85 5.30
CA TYR A 60 -6.06 -2.40 5.00
C TYR A 60 -6.21 -2.17 3.49
N LEU A 61 -7.28 -2.68 2.88
CA LEU A 61 -7.50 -2.59 1.44
C LEU A 61 -8.69 -1.69 1.13
N LEU A 62 -8.42 -0.50 0.61
CA LEU A 62 -9.47 0.42 0.19
C LEU A 62 -10.17 -0.12 -1.05
N THR A 63 -11.50 -0.28 -0.95
CA THR A 63 -12.37 -0.68 -2.05
C THR A 63 -13.37 0.41 -2.38
N HIS A 64 -13.65 0.61 -3.68
CA HIS A 64 -14.57 1.64 -4.17
C HIS A 64 -15.86 1.02 -4.73
N SER A 65 -16.97 1.76 -4.67
CA SER A 65 -18.24 1.41 -5.32
C SER A 65 -18.43 2.10 -6.70
N ALA A 66 -17.34 2.26 -7.46
CA ALA A 66 -17.29 2.89 -8.79
C ALA A 66 -18.29 2.36 -9.85
N ILE A 67 -18.78 1.12 -9.78
CA ILE A 67 -19.78 0.57 -10.71
C ILE A 67 -21.10 1.35 -10.59
N ARG A 68 -21.45 1.83 -9.39
CA ARG A 68 -22.68 2.61 -9.15
C ARG A 68 -22.73 3.90 -9.95
N ALA A 69 -21.58 4.48 -10.29
CA ALA A 69 -21.49 5.66 -11.14
C ALA A 69 -22.05 5.43 -12.55
N ARG A 70 -22.00 4.19 -13.07
CA ARG A 70 -22.59 3.84 -14.37
C ARG A 70 -24.12 3.94 -14.38
N LEU A 71 -24.74 4.01 -13.20
CA LEU A 71 -26.17 4.19 -12.99
C LEU A 71 -26.52 5.59 -12.49
N GLY A 72 -25.58 6.55 -12.53
CA GLY A 72 -25.78 7.92 -12.04
C GLY A 72 -25.78 8.07 -10.52
N LEU A 73 -25.38 7.04 -9.77
CA LEU A 73 -25.36 7.07 -8.31
C LEU A 73 -23.97 7.48 -7.76
N PRO A 74 -23.88 8.14 -6.59
CA PRO A 74 -22.61 8.55 -5.99
C PRO A 74 -21.69 7.37 -5.71
N THR A 75 -20.37 7.53 -5.86
CA THR A 75 -19.38 6.54 -5.43
C THR A 75 -19.10 6.64 -3.93
N SER A 76 -18.72 5.53 -3.31
CA SER A 76 -18.27 5.46 -1.92
C SER A 76 -17.02 4.59 -1.81
N CYS A 77 -16.25 4.79 -0.75
CA CYS A 77 -15.05 4.01 -0.44
C CYS A 77 -15.20 3.38 0.94
N ARG A 78 -14.64 2.20 1.15
CA ARG A 78 -14.54 1.56 2.47
C ARG A 78 -13.22 0.83 2.61
N VAL A 79 -12.74 0.76 3.85
CA VAL A 79 -11.54 0.06 4.27
C VAL A 79 -11.92 -1.29 4.88
#